data_AF-X0PF36-F1
#
_entry.id   AF-X0PF36-F1
#
_cell.length_a   1.000
_cell.length_b   1.000
_cell.length_c   1.000
_cell.angle_alpha   90.00
_cell.angle_beta   90.00
_cell.angle_gamma   90.00
#
_symmetry.space_group_name_H-M   'P 1'
#
loop_
_entity.id
_entity.type
_entity.pdbx_description
1 polymer ?
#
loop_
_entity_poly.entity_id
_entity_poly.type
_entity_poly.pdbx_seq_one_letter_code
_entity_poly.pdbx_strand_id
1 'polypeptide(L)'
;MKKWLAKASAADTRTALIIYYLVGLLNAYFVVFLFPPKLVQDVVQKATVSGGPSPENLIKITSAVSSIVGLVASLFVMVYLYFLLYYIVLSLTKTTAVKATNKLVKRGFYISYAISGIVSSLFMIVTTLINQETLVSKPIVIASSVITIVITYSLIYGFIKYLAKQPKQAIWVAGVGAALHVIYVIGAQVL
;
A
#
# COMPACT_ATOMS: atom_id res chain seq x y z
N MET A 1 15.58 5.14 -13.72
CA MET A 1 15.49 4.63 -12.32
C MET A 1 16.83 4.34 -11.64
N LYS A 2 17.75 3.53 -12.21
CA LYS A 2 19.00 3.09 -11.53
C LYS A 2 19.81 4.23 -10.86
N LYS A 3 19.99 5.37 -11.54
CA LYS A 3 20.74 6.53 -11.01
C LYS A 3 20.07 7.19 -9.79
N TRP A 4 18.74 7.30 -9.79
CA TRP A 4 17.98 7.88 -8.67
C TRP A 4 17.94 6.92 -7.48
N LEU A 5 17.66 5.64 -7.73
CA LEU A 5 17.64 4.61 -6.68
C LEU A 5 18.97 4.52 -5.93
N ALA A 6 20.10 4.63 -6.63
CA ALA A 6 21.43 4.62 -6.02
C ALA A 6 21.75 5.86 -5.15
N LYS A 7 20.92 6.92 -5.21
CA LYS A 7 21.14 8.20 -4.53
C LYS A 7 19.99 8.61 -3.60
N ALA A 8 19.00 7.74 -3.39
CA ALA A 8 17.81 8.09 -2.63
C ALA A 8 18.12 8.45 -1.17
N SER A 9 17.66 9.63 -0.77
CA SER A 9 17.98 10.31 0.47
C SER A 9 16.82 10.25 1.49
N ALA A 10 17.05 10.80 2.68
CA ALA A 10 16.00 10.94 3.69
C ALA A 10 14.88 11.88 3.21
N ALA A 11 15.25 12.92 2.46
CA ALA A 11 14.32 13.89 1.90
C ALA A 11 13.36 13.20 0.91
N ASP A 12 13.90 12.36 0.00
CA ASP A 12 13.07 11.60 -0.94
C ASP A 12 12.05 10.71 -0.23
N THR A 13 12.44 10.12 0.90
CA THR A 13 11.55 9.27 1.72
C THR A 13 10.43 10.09 2.32
N ARG A 14 10.77 11.24 2.91
CA ARG A 14 9.80 12.14 3.52
C ARG A 14 8.81 12.64 2.47
N THR A 15 9.29 13.04 1.29
CA THR A 15 8.45 13.48 0.18
C THR A 15 7.52 12.37 -0.28
N ALA A 16 8.03 11.14 -0.48
CA ALA A 16 7.20 10.01 -0.87
C ALA A 16 6.08 9.72 0.15
N LEU A 17 6.39 9.79 1.45
CA LEU A 17 5.41 9.61 2.52
C LEU A 17 4.35 10.72 2.53
N ILE A 18 4.76 11.98 2.38
CA ILE A 18 3.81 13.12 2.32
C ILE A 18 2.84 12.92 1.15
N ILE A 19 3.34 12.62 -0.05
CA ILE A 19 2.49 12.41 -1.23
C ILE A 19 1.58 11.19 -1.01
N TYR A 20 2.10 10.12 -0.42
CA TYR A 20 1.31 8.92 -0.10
C TYR A 20 0.13 9.24 0.82
N TYR A 21 0.35 10.02 1.88
CA TYR A 21 -0.74 10.44 2.77
C TYR A 21 -1.74 11.37 2.07
N LEU A 22 -1.27 12.33 1.27
CA LEU A 22 -2.16 13.25 0.55
C LEU A 22 -3.06 12.51 -0.47
N VAL A 23 -2.46 11.64 -1.29
CA VAL A 23 -3.20 10.85 -2.28
C VAL A 23 -4.10 9.81 -1.60
N GLY A 24 -3.64 9.23 -0.50
CA GLY A 24 -4.42 8.32 0.32
C GLY A 24 -5.66 8.96 0.93
N LEU A 25 -5.51 10.18 1.47
CA LEU A 25 -6.63 10.98 1.97
C LEU A 25 -7.61 11.34 0.86
N LEU A 26 -7.11 11.69 -0.33
CA LEU A 26 -7.96 11.94 -1.49
C LEU A 26 -8.74 10.68 -1.88
N ASN A 27 -8.10 9.52 -1.93
CA ASN A 27 -8.78 8.26 -2.22
C ASN A 27 -9.85 7.92 -1.16
N ALA A 28 -9.53 8.10 0.13
CA ALA A 28 -10.50 7.92 1.21
C ALA A 28 -11.70 8.86 1.06
N TYR A 29 -11.47 10.12 0.66
CA TYR A 29 -12.55 11.06 0.38
C TYR A 29 -13.45 10.58 -0.77
N PHE A 30 -12.85 10.15 -1.88
CA PHE A 30 -13.59 9.59 -3.02
C PHE A 30 -14.43 8.38 -2.62
N VAL A 31 -13.83 7.42 -1.90
CA VAL A 31 -14.50 6.18 -1.51
C VAL A 31 -15.58 6.43 -0.46
N VAL A 32 -15.39 7.31 0.51
CA VAL A 32 -16.34 7.48 1.63
C VAL A 32 -17.45 8.47 1.33
N PHE A 33 -17.15 9.56 0.60
CA PHE A 33 -18.08 10.67 0.40
C PHE A 33 -18.68 10.72 -1.00
N LEU A 34 -17.88 10.47 -2.05
CA LEU A 34 -18.35 10.58 -3.44
C LEU A 34 -18.96 9.28 -3.95
N PHE A 35 -18.36 8.13 -3.62
CA PHE A 35 -18.79 6.81 -4.08
C PHE A 35 -18.77 5.77 -2.94
N PRO A 36 -19.57 5.97 -1.87
CA PRO A 36 -19.62 5.08 -0.71
C PRO A 36 -19.92 3.63 -1.09
N PRO A 37 -19.19 2.62 -0.55
CA PRO A 37 -19.53 1.21 -0.75
C PRO A 37 -20.96 0.90 -0.33
N LYS A 38 -21.61 -0.08 -0.98
CA LYS A 38 -22.99 -0.49 -0.67
C LYS A 38 -23.24 -0.71 0.82
N LEU A 39 -22.33 -1.37 1.54
CA LEU A 39 -22.45 -1.57 2.99
C LEU A 39 -22.59 -0.24 3.76
N VAL A 40 -21.83 0.80 3.39
CA VAL A 40 -21.93 2.12 4.01
C VAL A 40 -23.27 2.75 3.66
N GLN A 41 -23.71 2.63 2.40
CA GLN A 41 -25.02 3.11 1.97
C GLN A 41 -26.16 2.41 2.72
N ASP A 42 -26.09 1.10 2.89
CA ASP A 42 -27.08 0.26 3.58
C ASP A 42 -27.17 0.61 5.08
N VAL A 43 -26.03 0.83 5.73
CA VAL A 43 -25.97 1.23 7.14
C VAL A 43 -26.51 2.65 7.32
N VAL A 44 -26.18 3.56 6.40
CA VAL A 44 -26.74 4.93 6.38
C VAL A 44 -28.26 4.86 6.19
N GLN A 45 -28.74 4.10 5.21
CA GLN A 45 -30.17 3.98 4.90
C GLN A 45 -30.96 3.39 6.08
N LYS A 46 -30.45 2.34 6.74
CA LYS A 46 -31.07 1.77 7.95
C LYS A 46 -31.11 2.76 9.11
N ALA A 47 -30.06 3.56 9.27
CA ALA A 47 -29.99 4.54 10.34
C ALA A 47 -30.93 5.74 10.10
N THR A 48 -31.13 6.16 8.84
CA THR A 48 -32.09 7.23 8.49
C THR A 48 -33.54 6.84 8.80
N VAL A 49 -33.90 5.56 8.62
CA VAL A 49 -35.27 5.05 8.90
C VAL A 49 -35.59 5.02 10.41
N SER A 50 -34.59 5.04 11.29
CA SER A 50 -34.77 4.95 12.75
C SER A 50 -34.83 6.32 13.47
N GLY A 51 -34.88 7.43 12.74
CA GLY A 51 -35.22 8.76 13.28
C GLY A 51 -34.18 9.43 14.20
N GLY A 52 -32.95 8.90 14.27
CA GLY A 52 -31.86 9.48 15.07
C GLY A 52 -31.14 10.67 14.39
N PRO A 53 -30.34 11.47 15.14
CA PRO A 53 -29.62 12.63 14.61
C PRO A 53 -28.69 12.24 13.46
N SER A 54 -28.70 13.02 12.36
CA SER A 54 -28.17 12.70 11.01
C SER A 54 -27.09 11.59 10.99
N PRO A 55 -27.49 10.31 10.97
CA PRO A 55 -26.57 9.19 11.17
C PRO A 55 -25.56 9.08 10.03
N GLU A 56 -25.95 9.60 8.86
CA GLU A 56 -25.14 9.66 7.66
C GLU A 56 -23.78 10.35 7.88
N ASN A 57 -23.77 11.54 8.48
CA ASN A 57 -22.53 12.28 8.69
C ASN A 57 -21.64 11.59 9.72
N LEU A 58 -22.21 11.00 10.78
CA LEU A 58 -21.45 10.25 11.78
C LEU A 58 -20.84 8.96 11.20
N ILE A 59 -21.59 8.23 10.37
CA ILE A 59 -21.11 7.01 9.70
C ILE A 59 -20.01 7.37 8.68
N LYS A 60 -20.20 8.42 7.88
CA LYS A 60 -19.18 8.91 6.93
C LYS A 60 -17.91 9.36 7.64
N ILE A 61 -18.02 10.12 8.73
CA ILE A 61 -16.86 10.55 9.53
C ILE A 61 -16.15 9.33 10.13
N THR A 62 -16.89 8.37 10.70
CA THR A 62 -16.30 7.17 11.30
C THR A 62 -15.59 6.31 10.24
N SER A 63 -16.18 6.17 9.06
CA SER A 63 -15.59 5.46 7.92
C SER A 63 -14.33 6.17 7.39
N ALA A 64 -14.36 7.50 7.32
CA ALA A 64 -13.21 8.32 6.92
C ALA A 64 -12.06 8.18 7.93
N VAL A 65 -12.34 8.29 9.23
CA VAL A 65 -11.34 8.10 10.30
C VAL A 65 -10.77 6.69 10.24
N SER A 66 -11.61 5.68 10.08
CA SER A 66 -11.16 4.28 9.96
C SER A 66 -10.26 4.06 8.75
N SER A 67 -10.60 4.70 7.62
CA SER A 67 -9.79 4.63 6.39
C SER A 67 -8.42 5.29 6.57
N ILE A 68 -8.36 6.44 7.27
CA ILE A 68 -7.12 7.15 7.58
C ILE A 68 -6.25 6.32 8.52
N VAL A 69 -6.83 5.82 9.61
CA VAL A 69 -6.13 4.96 10.57
C VAL A 69 -5.60 3.71 9.88
N GLY A 70 -6.42 3.05 9.06
CA GLY A 70 -6.02 1.90 8.26
C GLY A 70 -4.87 2.21 7.31
N LEU A 71 -4.89 3.36 6.65
CA LEU A 71 -3.81 3.80 5.75
C LEU A 71 -2.49 4.01 6.49
N VAL A 72 -2.51 4.69 7.64
CA VAL A 72 -1.30 4.90 8.46
C VAL A 72 -0.81 3.57 9.01
N ALA A 73 -1.69 2.76 9.60
CA ALA A 73 -1.33 1.48 10.19
C ALA A 73 -0.77 0.50 9.16
N SER A 74 -1.39 0.39 7.98
CA SER A 74 -0.96 -0.51 6.91
C SER A 74 0.46 -0.19 6.42
N LEU A 75 0.81 1.09 6.27
CA LEU A 75 2.18 1.50 5.94
C LEU A 75 3.19 0.95 6.94
N PHE A 76 2.96 1.15 8.24
CA PHE A 76 3.89 0.68 9.27
C PHE A 76 3.96 -0.83 9.28
N VAL A 77 2.82 -1.51 9.36
CA VAL A 77 2.75 -2.98 9.42
C VAL A 77 3.45 -3.60 8.22
N MET A 78 3.16 -3.15 7.00
CA MET A 78 3.75 -3.71 5.79
C MET A 78 5.26 -3.47 5.69
N VAL A 79 5.74 -2.28 6.07
CA VAL A 79 7.19 -2.01 6.11
C VAL A 79 7.89 -2.92 7.12
N TYR A 80 7.29 -3.18 8.28
CA TYR A 80 7.84 -4.13 9.25
C TYR A 80 7.81 -5.57 8.74
N LEU A 81 6.76 -6.00 8.03
CA LEU A 81 6.70 -7.31 7.40
C LEU A 81 7.80 -7.49 6.33
N TYR A 82 8.03 -6.48 5.48
CA TYR A 82 9.14 -6.52 4.53
C TYR A 82 10.50 -6.54 5.23
N PHE A 83 10.64 -5.81 6.34
CA PHE A 83 11.87 -5.80 7.11
C PHE A 83 12.12 -7.14 7.82
N LEU A 84 11.08 -7.80 8.31
CA LEU A 84 11.14 -9.17 8.82
C LEU A 84 11.58 -10.14 7.72
N LEU A 85 10.96 -10.08 6.54
CA LEU A 85 11.33 -10.89 5.38
C LEU A 85 12.81 -10.68 5.01
N TYR A 86 13.29 -9.44 5.04
CA TYR A 86 14.70 -9.12 4.81
C TYR A 86 15.63 -9.79 5.83
N TYR A 87 15.29 -9.78 7.12
CA TYR A 87 16.08 -10.49 8.14
C TYR A 87 16.06 -12.01 7.97
N ILE A 88 14.92 -12.59 7.60
CA ILE A 88 14.83 -14.02 7.27
C ILE A 88 15.80 -14.33 6.11
N VAL A 89 15.78 -13.52 5.06
CA VAL A 89 16.70 -13.67 3.91
C VAL A 89 18.17 -13.51 4.34
N LEU A 90 18.50 -12.55 5.20
CA LEU A 90 19.86 -12.40 5.73
C LEU A 90 20.31 -13.66 6.48
N SER A 91 19.44 -14.22 7.33
CA SER A 91 19.70 -15.47 8.06
C SER A 91 19.94 -16.64 7.11
N LEU A 92 19.02 -16.86 6.15
CA LEU A 92 19.11 -17.96 5.18
C LEU A 92 20.36 -17.85 4.29
N THR A 93 20.74 -16.62 3.92
CA THR A 93 21.92 -16.38 3.10
C THR A 93 23.21 -16.22 3.90
N LYS A 94 23.17 -16.43 5.22
CA LYS A 94 24.31 -16.28 6.15
C LYS A 94 25.03 -14.93 6.00
N THR A 95 24.26 -13.86 5.77
CA THR A 95 24.78 -12.50 5.61
C THR A 95 24.60 -11.70 6.90
N THR A 96 25.65 -11.06 7.38
CA THR A 96 25.59 -10.24 8.59
C THR A 96 24.81 -8.94 8.35
N ALA A 97 23.91 -8.63 9.28
CA ALA A 97 23.19 -7.36 9.26
C ALA A 97 24.14 -6.19 9.59
N VAL A 98 24.13 -5.15 8.76
CA VAL A 98 24.93 -3.93 8.96
C VAL A 98 23.98 -2.76 9.22
N LYS A 99 24.15 -2.04 10.32
CA LYS A 99 23.23 -0.96 10.76
C LYS A 99 23.01 0.11 9.69
N ALA A 100 24.06 0.53 9.00
CA ALA A 100 23.98 1.51 7.91
C ALA A 100 23.12 0.99 6.74
N THR A 101 23.35 -0.26 6.33
CA THR A 101 22.61 -0.93 5.25
C THR A 101 21.15 -1.14 5.63
N ASN A 102 20.88 -1.56 6.86
CA ASN A 102 19.52 -1.74 7.39
C ASN A 102 18.71 -0.43 7.34
N LYS A 103 19.34 0.70 7.67
CA LYS A 103 18.71 2.03 7.55
C LYS A 103 18.33 2.35 6.10
N LEU A 104 19.18 2.02 5.13
CA LEU A 104 18.92 2.22 3.70
C LEU A 104 17.84 1.27 3.18
N VAL A 105 17.84 0.01 3.61
CA VAL A 105 16.83 -1.00 3.23
C VAL A 105 15.45 -0.63 3.79
N LYS A 106 15.36 -0.28 5.07
CA LYS A 106 14.10 0.19 5.69
C LYS A 106 13.55 1.42 4.96
N ARG A 107 14.44 2.35 4.59
CA ARG A 107 14.09 3.51 3.76
C ARG A 107 13.53 3.10 2.41
N GLY A 108 14.21 2.18 1.71
CA GLY A 108 13.74 1.62 0.45
C GLY A 108 12.35 1.02 0.57
N PHE A 109 12.05 0.30 1.65
CA PHE A 109 10.70 -0.25 1.89
C PHE A 109 9.63 0.84 2.06
N TYR A 110 9.91 1.89 2.83
CA TYR A 110 8.97 3.02 2.94
C TYR A 110 8.70 3.66 1.57
N ILE A 111 9.73 3.92 0.77
CA ILE A 111 9.57 4.54 -0.54
C ILE A 111 8.81 3.62 -1.49
N SER A 112 9.17 2.34 -1.56
CA SER A 112 8.50 1.36 -2.44
C SER A 112 7.02 1.25 -2.12
N TYR A 113 6.67 1.11 -0.84
CA TYR A 113 5.28 0.99 -0.43
C TYR A 113 4.50 2.29 -0.66
N ALA A 114 5.10 3.45 -0.34
CA ALA A 114 4.49 4.75 -0.58
C ALA A 114 4.19 4.98 -2.07
N ILE A 115 5.17 4.76 -2.96
CA ILE A 115 5.00 4.92 -4.41
C ILE A 115 3.94 3.94 -4.93
N SER A 116 4.00 2.66 -4.53
CA SER A 116 3.00 1.69 -4.97
C SER A 116 1.60 2.04 -4.49
N GLY A 117 1.47 2.52 -3.26
CA GLY A 117 0.19 2.97 -2.70
C GLY A 117 -0.38 4.21 -3.41
N ILE A 118 0.48 5.16 -3.78
CA ILE A 118 0.11 6.31 -4.62
C ILE A 118 -0.45 5.83 -5.96
N VAL A 119 0.28 4.96 -6.65
CA VAL A 119 -0.14 4.47 -7.99
C VAL A 119 -1.44 3.68 -7.89
N SER A 120 -1.56 2.78 -6.91
CA SER A 120 -2.79 2.01 -6.67
C SER A 120 -3.97 2.93 -6.37
N SER A 121 -3.79 3.94 -5.51
CA SER A 121 -4.84 4.90 -5.18
C SER A 121 -5.28 5.73 -6.38
N LEU A 122 -4.34 6.21 -7.21
CA LEU A 122 -4.65 6.94 -8.43
C LEU A 122 -5.41 6.05 -9.43
N PHE A 123 -4.98 4.80 -9.59
CA PHE A 123 -5.68 3.82 -10.44
C PHE A 123 -7.13 3.60 -9.96
N MET A 124 -7.33 3.46 -8.64
CA MET A 124 -8.66 3.32 -8.05
C MET A 124 -9.53 4.57 -8.29
N ILE A 125 -9.00 5.78 -8.05
CA ILE A 125 -9.74 7.02 -8.31
C ILE A 125 -10.17 7.12 -9.78
N VAL A 126 -9.25 6.87 -10.73
CA VAL A 126 -9.54 6.94 -12.17
C VAL A 126 -10.60 5.92 -12.57
N THR A 127 -10.50 4.67 -12.09
CA THR A 127 -11.48 3.63 -12.41
C THR A 127 -12.85 3.91 -11.80
N THR A 128 -12.92 4.53 -10.63
CA THR A 128 -14.19 5.00 -10.03
C THR A 128 -14.86 6.05 -10.90
N LEU A 129 -14.08 7.05 -11.32
CA LEU A 129 -14.57 8.16 -12.11
C LEU A 129 -15.13 7.72 -13.47
N ILE A 130 -14.46 6.76 -14.12
CA ILE A 130 -14.87 6.24 -15.42
C ILE A 130 -16.13 5.37 -15.29
N ASN A 131 -16.16 4.46 -14.31
CA ASN A 131 -17.22 3.46 -14.23
C ASN A 131 -18.45 3.92 -13.46
N GLN A 132 -18.38 5.05 -12.74
CA GLN A 132 -19.46 5.59 -11.90
C GLN A 132 -20.06 4.59 -10.89
N GLU A 133 -19.35 3.49 -10.61
CA GLU A 133 -19.79 2.42 -9.71
C GLU A 133 -18.88 2.28 -8.49
N THR A 134 -19.42 1.68 -7.42
CA THR A 134 -18.64 1.35 -6.23
C THR A 134 -17.53 0.35 -6.56
N LEU A 135 -16.30 0.80 -6.30
CA LEU A 135 -14.96 0.28 -6.61
C LEU A 135 -14.59 -1.20 -6.32
N VAL A 136 -15.53 -2.08 -5.99
CA VAL A 136 -15.20 -3.42 -5.46
C VAL A 136 -15.60 -4.55 -6.42
N SER A 137 -15.48 -4.34 -7.73
CA SER A 137 -15.59 -5.45 -8.66
C SER A 137 -14.30 -6.29 -8.61
N LYS A 138 -14.44 -7.62 -8.55
CA LYS A 138 -13.29 -8.55 -8.49
C LYS A 138 -12.21 -8.24 -9.55
N PRO A 139 -12.53 -7.94 -10.82
CA PRO A 139 -11.52 -7.64 -11.83
C PRO A 139 -10.66 -6.40 -11.52
N ILE A 140 -11.27 -5.32 -11.01
CA ILE A 140 -10.55 -4.08 -10.68
C ILE A 140 -9.60 -4.31 -9.50
N VAL A 141 -10.06 -5.05 -8.49
CA VAL A 141 -9.24 -5.42 -7.34
C VAL A 141 -8.03 -6.27 -7.77
N ILE A 142 -8.25 -7.23 -8.67
CA ILE A 142 -7.16 -8.06 -9.23
C ILE A 142 -6.17 -7.19 -10.01
N ALA A 143 -6.64 -6.32 -10.91
CA ALA A 143 -5.77 -5.45 -11.70
C ALA A 143 -4.94 -4.52 -10.81
N SER A 144 -5.57 -3.89 -9.81
CA SER A 144 -4.88 -3.03 -8.83
C SER A 144 -3.83 -3.82 -8.02
N SER A 145 -4.14 -5.07 -7.66
CA SER A 145 -3.21 -5.94 -6.93
C SER A 145 -1.99 -6.31 -7.79
N VAL A 146 -2.19 -6.65 -9.07
CA VAL A 146 -1.09 -6.96 -9.99
C VAL A 146 -0.18 -5.75 -10.18
N ILE A 147 -0.75 -4.56 -10.41
CA ILE A 147 0.01 -3.30 -10.52
C ILE A 147 0.84 -3.08 -9.25
N THR A 148 0.22 -3.26 -8.09
CA THR A 148 0.87 -3.09 -6.78
C THR A 148 2.04 -4.05 -6.60
N ILE A 149 1.87 -5.33 -6.95
CA ILE A 149 2.93 -6.35 -6.89
C ILE A 149 4.10 -5.94 -7.78
N VAL A 150 3.83 -5.63 -9.05
CA VAL A 150 4.88 -5.30 -10.03
C VAL A 150 5.67 -4.08 -9.56
N ILE A 151 5.00 -3.00 -9.16
CA ILE A 151 5.64 -1.74 -8.77
C ILE A 151 6.41 -1.92 -7.46
N THR A 152 5.77 -2.46 -6.42
CA THR A 152 6.38 -2.62 -5.09
C THR A 152 7.66 -3.44 -5.19
N TYR A 153 7.59 -4.64 -5.77
CA TYR A 153 8.73 -5.55 -5.76
C TYR A 153 9.83 -5.15 -6.74
N SER A 154 9.50 -4.47 -7.84
CA SER A 154 10.51 -3.85 -8.72
C SER A 154 11.28 -2.75 -8.00
N LEU A 155 10.60 -1.91 -7.22
CA LEU A 155 11.25 -0.86 -6.43
C LEU A 155 12.08 -1.45 -5.29
N ILE A 156 11.54 -2.45 -4.57
CA ILE A 156 12.28 -3.16 -3.51
C ILE A 156 13.58 -3.76 -4.07
N TYR A 157 13.48 -4.49 -5.19
CA TYR A 157 14.66 -5.02 -5.88
C TYR A 157 15.66 -3.91 -6.20
N GLY A 158 15.18 -2.83 -6.80
CA GLY A 158 16.01 -1.70 -7.20
C GLY A 158 16.71 -1.02 -6.02
N PHE A 159 16.01 -0.77 -4.92
CA PHE A 159 16.57 -0.14 -3.73
C PHE A 159 17.61 -1.04 -3.06
N ILE A 160 17.28 -2.31 -2.81
CA ILE A 160 18.25 -3.20 -2.15
C ILE A 160 19.49 -3.42 -3.04
N LYS A 161 19.29 -3.58 -4.36
CA LYS A 161 20.39 -3.79 -5.30
C LYS A 161 21.29 -2.54 -5.44
N TYR A 162 20.70 -1.37 -5.64
CA TYR A 162 21.46 -0.18 -6.03
C TYR A 162 21.78 0.78 -4.87
N LEU A 163 20.88 0.91 -3.90
CA LEU A 163 21.10 1.77 -2.73
C LEU A 163 21.86 1.02 -1.63
N ALA A 164 21.40 -0.18 -1.28
CA ALA A 164 22.01 -1.00 -0.22
C ALA A 164 23.18 -1.87 -0.73
N LYS A 165 23.43 -1.89 -2.06
CA LYS A 165 24.50 -2.67 -2.71
C LYS A 165 24.46 -4.16 -2.36
N GLN A 166 23.26 -4.71 -2.20
CA GLN A 166 23.03 -6.10 -1.80
C GLN A 166 22.24 -6.86 -2.89
N PRO A 167 22.85 -7.14 -4.06
CA PRO A 167 22.15 -7.69 -5.22
C PRO A 167 21.53 -9.08 -4.95
N LYS A 168 22.20 -9.92 -4.14
CA LYS A 168 21.69 -11.25 -3.80
C LYS A 168 20.42 -11.15 -2.94
N GLN A 169 20.45 -10.31 -1.91
CA GLN A 169 19.31 -10.08 -1.01
C GLN A 169 18.16 -9.41 -1.77
N ALA A 170 18.45 -8.54 -2.73
CA ALA A 170 17.44 -7.90 -3.57
C ALA A 170 16.60 -8.93 -4.34
N ILE A 171 17.24 -9.96 -4.92
CA ILE A 171 16.55 -11.03 -5.65
C ILE A 171 15.64 -11.80 -4.70
N TRP A 172 16.17 -12.24 -3.56
CA TRP A 172 15.41 -13.05 -2.60
C TRP A 172 14.23 -12.29 -2.00
N VAL A 173 14.44 -11.07 -1.50
CA VAL A 173 13.36 -10.30 -0.87
C VAL A 173 12.28 -9.93 -1.87
N ALA A 174 12.65 -9.47 -3.07
CA ALA A 174 11.67 -9.12 -4.08
C ALA A 174 10.93 -10.34 -4.62
N GLY A 175 11.65 -11.44 -4.89
CA GLY A 175 11.07 -12.67 -5.43
C GLY A 175 10.13 -13.36 -4.43
N VAL A 176 10.60 -13.60 -3.20
CA VAL A 176 9.79 -14.23 -2.15
C VAL A 176 8.61 -13.34 -1.77
N GLY A 177 8.83 -12.02 -1.63
CA GLY A 177 7.76 -11.08 -1.36
C GLY A 177 6.69 -11.09 -2.45
N ALA A 178 7.08 -11.05 -3.72
CA ALA A 178 6.15 -11.14 -4.84
C ALA A 178 5.34 -12.44 -4.82
N ALA A 179 6.00 -13.59 -4.61
CA ALA A 179 5.33 -14.88 -4.52
C ALA A 179 4.30 -14.92 -3.38
N LEU A 180 4.68 -14.46 -2.17
CA LEU A 180 3.76 -14.41 -1.03
C LEU A 180 2.55 -13.49 -1.30
N HIS A 181 2.78 -12.36 -1.97
CA HIS A 181 1.70 -11.44 -2.30
C HIS A 181 0.76 -12.03 -3.36
N VAL A 182 1.29 -12.73 -4.38
CA VAL A 182 0.47 -13.46 -5.37
C VAL A 182 -0.38 -14.54 -4.68
N ILE A 183 0.21 -15.33 -3.78
CA ILE A 183 -0.53 -16.35 -3.01
C ILE A 183 -1.65 -15.71 -2.20
N TYR A 184 -1.39 -14.58 -1.53
CA TYR A 184 -2.42 -13.85 -0.80
C TYR A 184 -3.56 -13.38 -1.72
N VAL A 185 -3.23 -12.79 -2.87
CA VAL A 185 -4.23 -12.31 -3.84
C VAL A 185 -5.07 -13.48 -4.37
N ILE A 186 -4.46 -14.62 -4.70
CA ILE A 186 -5.21 -15.80 -5.17
C ILE A 186 -6.08 -16.37 -4.03
N GLY A 187 -5.50 -16.59 -2.85
CA GLY A 187 -6.20 -17.16 -1.70
C GLY A 187 -7.38 -16.31 -1.22
N ALA A 188 -7.25 -14.99 -1.22
CA ALA A 188 -8.31 -14.06 -0.87
C ALA A 188 -9.47 -14.00 -1.88
N GLN A 189 -9.34 -14.65 -3.04
CA GLN A 189 -10.39 -14.72 -4.08
C GLN A 189 -11.12 -16.08 -4.11
N VAL A 190 -10.56 -17.10 -3.46
CA VAL A 190 -11.07 -18.48 -3.42
C VAL A 190 -11.90 -18.75 -2.16
N LEU A 191 -11.70 -17.95 -1.11
CA LEU A 191 -12.51 -17.92 0.13
C LEU A 191 -13.64 -16.87 0.02
#